data_AF-A0AB34YJ03-F1
#
_entry.id   AF-A0AB34YJ03-F1
#
_cell.length_a   1.000
_cell.length_b   1.000
_cell.length_c   1.000
_cell.angle_alpha   90.00
_cell.angle_beta   90.00
_cell.angle_gamma   90.00
#
_symmetry.space_group_name_H-M   'P 1'
#
loop_
_entity.id
_entity.type
_entity.pdbx_description
1 polymer ?
#
loop_
_entity_poly.entity_id
_entity_poly.type
_entity_poly.pdbx_seq_one_letter_code
_entity_poly.pdbx_strand_id
1 'polypeptide(L)'
;MSWGEPVDIQLYGVGKYQAVTSTPMAAECLLNYWPEGQHGEEYEEALQAVLADLEGKPNTARASFIRAARVAGLNIRPSQTSILN
;
A
#
# COMPACT_ATOMS: atom_id res chain seq x y z
N MET A 1 -8.32 7.65 -4.44
CA MET A 1 -8.22 7.79 -5.91
C MET A 1 -7.52 6.59 -6.53
N SER A 2 -7.59 6.39 -7.86
CA SER A 2 -6.86 5.31 -8.55
C SER A 2 -5.40 5.70 -8.78
N TRP A 3 -4.46 4.79 -8.51
CA TRP A 3 -3.03 5.08 -8.57
C TRP A 3 -2.37 4.88 -9.94
N GLY A 4 -3.09 4.34 -10.92
CA GLY A 4 -2.59 4.05 -12.27
C GLY A 4 -1.61 2.86 -12.33
N GLU A 5 -0.76 2.70 -11.32
CA GLU A 5 0.14 1.56 -11.16
C GLU A 5 -0.14 0.82 -9.84
N PRO A 6 -0.74 -0.39 -9.90
CA PRO A 6 -1.06 -1.16 -8.71
C PRO A 6 0.19 -1.55 -7.94
N VAL A 7 0.05 -1.67 -6.61
CA VAL A 7 1.08 -2.19 -5.72
C VAL A 7 0.66 -3.59 -5.30
N ASP A 8 1.39 -4.60 -5.75
CA ASP A 8 1.05 -6.00 -5.50
C ASP A 8 1.79 -6.49 -4.24
N ILE A 9 1.07 -6.58 -3.11
CA ILE A 9 1.63 -6.75 -1.76
C ILE A 9 1.16 -8.04 -1.10
N GLN A 10 2.06 -8.74 -0.41
CA GLN A 10 1.74 -9.95 0.34
C GLN A 10 1.26 -9.63 1.76
N LEU A 11 -0.07 -9.59 1.98
CA LEU A 11 -0.68 -9.22 3.28
C LEU A 11 -1.38 -10.37 4.01
N TYR A 12 -1.79 -11.45 3.33
CA TYR A 12 -2.64 -12.49 3.91
C TYR A 12 -1.90 -13.79 4.27
N GLY A 13 -0.59 -13.69 4.50
CA GLY A 13 0.31 -14.83 4.69
C GLY A 13 1.03 -15.26 3.41
N VAL A 14 1.90 -16.27 3.55
CA VAL A 14 2.84 -16.69 2.51
C VAL A 14 2.09 -17.07 1.22
N GLY A 15 2.51 -16.47 0.11
CA GLY A 15 1.98 -16.71 -1.23
C GLY A 15 0.73 -15.92 -1.60
N LYS A 16 0.08 -15.22 -0.66
CA LYS A 16 -1.17 -14.49 -0.91
C LYS A 16 -0.90 -13.00 -1.15
N TYR A 17 -0.95 -12.61 -2.41
CA TYR A 17 -0.73 -11.24 -2.87
C TYR A 17 -2.06 -10.54 -3.16
N GLN A 18 -2.09 -9.23 -2.90
CA GLN A 18 -3.21 -8.35 -3.15
C GLN A 18 -2.73 -7.18 -4.01
N ALA A 19 -3.39 -6.97 -5.15
CA ALA A 19 -3.15 -5.82 -5.99
C ALA A 19 -3.89 -4.59 -5.41
N VAL A 20 -3.16 -3.70 -4.76
CA VAL A 20 -3.67 -2.43 -4.23
C VAL A 20 -3.61 -1.38 -5.34
N THR A 21 -4.76 -1.09 -5.95
CA THR A 21 -4.85 -0.17 -7.10
C THR A 21 -5.21 1.27 -6.71
N SER A 22 -5.66 1.47 -5.48
CA SER A 22 -6.33 2.72 -5.09
C SER A 22 -6.15 3.00 -3.59
N THR A 23 -6.22 4.28 -3.22
CA THR A 23 -6.12 4.74 -1.83
C THR A 23 -7.09 4.06 -0.86
N PRO A 24 -8.39 3.86 -1.19
CA PRO A 24 -9.30 3.18 -0.26
C PRO A 24 -8.85 1.74 0.05
N MET A 25 -8.38 0.99 -0.96
CA MET A 25 -7.82 -0.34 -0.75
C MET A 25 -6.57 -0.30 0.13
N ALA A 26 -5.72 0.71 -0.05
CA ALA A 26 -4.54 0.91 0.80
C ALA A 26 -4.93 1.20 2.25
N ALA A 27 -5.98 2.01 2.47
CA ALA A 27 -6.54 2.25 3.79
C ALA A 27 -7.03 0.95 4.43
N GLU A 28 -7.78 0.13 3.69
CA GLU A 28 -8.24 -1.17 4.19
C GLU A 28 -7.08 -2.09 4.55
N CYS A 29 -6.02 -2.10 3.75
CA CYS A 29 -4.80 -2.85 4.02
C CYS A 29 -4.13 -2.41 5.33
N LEU A 30 -3.93 -1.11 5.52
CA LEU A 30 -3.31 -0.54 6.72
C LEU A 30 -4.17 -0.82 7.97
N LEU A 31 -5.49 -0.65 7.87
CA LEU A 31 -6.36 -0.71 9.05
C LEU A 31 -6.73 -2.14 9.48
N ASN A 32 -6.86 -3.08 8.54
CA ASN A 32 -7.44 -4.41 8.83
C ASN A 32 -6.46 -5.56 8.67
N TYR A 33 -5.39 -5.38 7.88
CA TYR A 33 -4.53 -6.50 7.46
C TYR A 33 -3.06 -6.26 7.75
N TRP A 34 -2.73 -5.10 8.30
CA TRP A 34 -1.36 -4.77 8.63
C TRP A 34 -0.89 -5.59 9.84
N PRO A 35 0.38 -6.04 9.87
CA PRO A 35 0.88 -6.81 11.01
C PRO A 35 0.93 -5.95 12.28
N GLU A 36 0.36 -6.43 13.39
CA GLU A 36 0.23 -5.68 14.66
C GLU A 36 1.57 -5.16 15.22
N GLY A 37 2.69 -5.85 14.93
CA GLY A 37 4.03 -5.44 15.36
C GLY A 37 4.69 -4.37 14.47
N GLN A 38 4.07 -3.99 13.36
CA GLN A 38 4.67 -3.14 12.32
C GLN A 38 3.98 -1.75 12.23
N HIS A 39 3.41 -1.27 13.33
CA HIS A 39 2.80 0.06 13.46
C HIS A 39 3.84 1.13 13.88
N GLY A 40 4.88 1.28 13.06
CA GLY A 40 5.93 2.30 13.26
C GLY A 40 5.63 3.63 12.56
N GLU A 41 6.63 4.52 12.55
CA GLU A 41 6.54 5.85 11.92
C GLU A 41 6.06 5.77 10.47
N GLU A 42 6.62 4.88 9.65
CA GLU A 42 6.22 4.75 8.25
C GLU A 42 4.77 4.28 8.06
N TYR A 43 4.24 3.50 9.01
CA TYR A 43 2.83 3.11 9.00
C TYR A 43 1.93 4.31 9.28
N GLU A 44 2.28 5.14 10.26
CA GLU A 44 1.55 6.37 10.58
C GLU A 44 1.62 7.38 9.42
N GLU A 45 2.79 7.57 8.82
CA GLU A 45 2.98 8.41 7.62
C GLU A 45 2.11 7.91 6.46
N ALA A 46 2.02 6.59 6.25
CA ALA A 46 1.18 6.01 5.21
C ALA A 46 -0.31 6.26 5.49
N LEU A 47 -0.78 6.10 6.74
CA LEU A 47 -2.16 6.42 7.12
C LEU A 47 -2.48 7.89 6.89
N GLN A 48 -1.60 8.81 7.28
CA GLN A 48 -1.79 10.24 7.07
C GLN A 48 -1.87 10.59 5.58
N ALA A 49 -0.98 10.01 4.77
CA ALA A 49 -0.97 10.26 3.32
C ALA A 49 -2.21 9.69 2.63
N VAL A 50 -2.68 8.50 3.04
CA VAL A 50 -3.92 7.88 2.58
C VAL A 50 -5.13 8.74 2.95
N LEU A 51 -5.19 9.26 4.17
CA LEU A 51 -6.26 10.17 4.61
C LEU A 51 -6.26 11.47 3.81
N ALA A 52 -5.08 12.08 3.60
CA ALA A 52 -4.95 13.30 2.81
C ALA A 52 -5.49 13.13 1.38
N ASP A 53 -5.21 11.99 0.73
CA ASP A 53 -5.76 11.69 -0.61
C ASP A 53 -7.29 11.53 -0.59
N LEU A 54 -7.85 10.88 0.43
CA LEU A 54 -9.30 10.72 0.59
C LEU A 54 -10.00 12.07 0.81
N GLU A 55 -9.34 13.02 1.45
CA GLU A 55 -9.80 14.39 1.62
C GLU A 55 -9.55 15.30 0.41
N GLY A 56 -8.94 14.78 -0.66
CA GLY A 56 -8.62 15.56 -1.87
C GLY A 56 -7.46 16.54 -1.69
N LYS A 57 -6.62 16.34 -0.67
CA LYS A 57 -5.44 17.16 -0.39
C LYS A 57 -4.21 16.62 -1.13
N PRO A 58 -3.17 17.46 -1.35
CA PRO A 58 -1.88 17.00 -1.84
C PRO A 58 -1.33 15.88 -0.94
N ASN A 59 -0.85 14.79 -1.54
CA ASN A 59 -0.47 13.61 -0.80
C ASN A 59 0.64 12.81 -1.49
N THR A 60 1.19 11.84 -0.75
CA THR A 60 2.17 10.86 -1.21
C THR A 60 1.68 9.43 -0.96
N ALA A 61 0.36 9.18 -0.96
CA ALA A 61 -0.27 7.97 -0.44
C ALA A 61 0.38 6.68 -0.96
N ARG A 62 0.56 6.56 -2.28
CA ARG A 62 1.20 5.40 -2.90
C ARG A 62 2.65 5.20 -2.43
N ALA A 63 3.44 6.26 -2.44
CA ALA A 63 4.86 6.19 -2.09
C ALA A 63 5.04 5.85 -0.61
N SER A 64 4.25 6.49 0.26
CA SER A 64 4.24 6.21 1.71
C SER A 64 3.78 4.78 2.00
N PHE A 65 2.75 4.27 1.30
CA PHE A 65 2.31 2.89 1.44
C PHE A 65 3.39 1.87 1.05
N ILE A 66 4.10 2.08 -0.07
CA ILE A 66 5.22 1.22 -0.48
C ILE A 66 6.35 1.27 0.55
N ARG A 67 6.67 2.45 1.08
CA ARG A 67 7.71 2.61 2.10
C ARG A 67 7.33 1.86 3.38
N ALA A 68 6.11 2.03 3.87
CA ALA A 68 5.58 1.31 5.02
C ALA A 68 5.66 -0.20 4.81
N ALA A 69 5.23 -0.70 3.66
CA ALA A 69 5.30 -2.12 3.33
C ALA A 69 6.73 -2.67 3.38
N ARG A 70 7.71 -1.92 2.88
CA ARG A 70 9.13 -2.31 2.94
C ARG A 70 9.67 -2.37 4.37
N VAL A 71 9.38 -1.35 5.19
CA VAL A 71 9.79 -1.34 6.61
C VAL A 71 9.10 -2.44 7.39
N ALA A 72 7.82 -2.71 7.06
CA ALA A 72 7.06 -3.81 7.63
C ALA A 72 7.56 -5.20 7.19
N GLY A 73 8.55 -5.28 6.28
CA GLY A 73 9.08 -6.55 5.77
C GLY A 73 8.11 -7.30 4.84
N LEU A 74 7.10 -6.61 4.30
CA LEU A 74 6.12 -7.19 3.39
C LEU A 74 6.72 -7.31 1.98
N ASN A 75 6.49 -8.45 1.34
CA ASN A 75 6.93 -8.66 -0.04
C ASN A 75 6.05 -7.85 -0.99
N ILE A 76 6.70 -7.05 -1.84
CA ILE A 76 6.06 -6.32 -2.95
C ILE A 76 6.59 -6.92 -4.25
N ARG A 77 5.69 -7.34 -5.13
CA ARG A 77 6.06 -7.76 -6.48
C ARG A 77 6.14 -6.53 -7.39
N PRO A 78 7.12 -6.47 -8.31
CA PRO A 78 7.04 -5.51 -9.39
C PRO A 78 5.76 -5.81 -10.18
N SER A 79 4.95 -4.77 -10.41
CA SER A 79 3.76 -4.87 -11.25
C SER A 79 4.18 -5.47 -12.59
N GLN A 80 3.63 -6.65 -12.92
CA GLN A 80 3.81 -7.25 -14.24
C GLN A 80 3.04 -6.39 -15.24
N THR A 81 3.66 -5.30 -15.70
CA THR A 81 3.22 -4.66 -16.94
C THR A 81 3.42 -5.71 -18.02
N SER A 82 2.34 -6.39 -18.41
CA SER A 82 2.36 -7.25 -19.58
C SER A 82 2.77 -6.38 -20.76
N ILE A 83 4.01 -6.51 -21.18
CA ILE A 83 4.47 -6.06 -22.49
C ILE A 83 3.82 -7.05 -23.46
N LEU A 84 2.55 -6.81 -23.81
CA LEU A 84 1.94 -7.50 -24.92
C LEU A 84 2.56 -6.90 -26.18
N ASN A 85 3.43 -7.71 -26.78
CA ASN A 85 4.09 -7.51 -28.07
C ASN A 85 3.17 -7.97 -29.21
#